data_AF-A0A0U5ESW7-F1
#
_entry.id   AF-A0A0U5ESW7-F1
#
_cell.length_a   1.000
_cell.length_b   1.000
_cell.length_c   1.000
_cell.angle_alpha   90.00
_cell.angle_beta   90.00
_cell.angle_gamma   90.00
#
_symmetry.space_group_name_H-M   'P 1'
#
loop_
_entity.id
_entity.type
_entity.pdbx_description
1 polymer ?
#
loop_
_entity_poly.entity_id
_entity_poly.type
_entity_poly.pdbx_seq_one_letter_code
_entity_poly.pdbx_strand_id
1 'polypeptide(L)'
;MNPESSGPFDKDTIESKAPAADQPLSEKDFIQESPSLGSRAFPLWLWIFLATALVAMVWGSMGWYQGVVQHEKKAEPFLDVTNRQFSVFLWQFPSFLRSNVSKKAGYLPGFQTAKETLELGEADAIVTAPPDLLFLYHTWHRLLVPEQVVRSIKPIEFIEFLNQVEEWQPKNWPTAPQDYVKLMESKQFEQMNDLQSLPESSLPVLVRQAFLGWKNYYREGAEINALNPSIAQVQAFLEAHPHYKRNYWRNIQEIAGQQILNDDYLYLLTQRAFNPEESFPANQLAPFLKVALFNAEQAEKETREPARGSQQEPLQDDGLNNR
;
A
#
# COMPACT_ATOMS: atom_id res chain seq x y z
N MET A 1 52.68 9.25 7.17
CA MET A 1 54.11 9.07 6.84
C MET A 1 54.20 8.51 5.43
N ASN A 2 54.77 9.31 4.52
CA ASN A 2 55.30 9.14 3.14
C ASN A 2 55.26 7.77 2.40
N PRO A 3 55.44 7.73 1.05
CA PRO A 3 55.24 8.79 0.03
C PRO A 3 54.71 8.31 -1.36
N GLU A 4 54.48 9.30 -2.24
CA GLU A 4 54.76 9.32 -3.70
C GLU A 4 54.05 8.38 -4.69
N SER A 5 53.23 8.98 -5.57
CA SER A 5 53.06 8.54 -6.96
C SER A 5 52.91 9.76 -7.87
N SER A 6 53.84 9.90 -8.81
CA SER A 6 54.09 11.07 -9.65
C SER A 6 53.96 10.75 -11.15
N GLY A 7 53.21 11.60 -11.87
CA GLY A 7 53.40 11.95 -13.30
C GLY A 7 52.83 11.00 -14.37
N PRO A 8 52.64 11.44 -15.64
CA PRO A 8 53.32 12.58 -16.27
C PRO A 8 52.41 13.58 -17.02
N PHE A 9 52.56 14.86 -16.67
CA PHE A 9 52.39 15.96 -17.63
C PHE A 9 53.76 16.17 -18.27
N ASP A 10 53.87 15.93 -19.58
CA ASP A 10 55.08 16.22 -20.34
C ASP A 10 54.98 17.56 -21.06
N LYS A 11 56.15 18.19 -21.08
CA LYS A 11 56.44 19.58 -21.39
C LYS A 11 56.50 19.85 -22.89
N ASP A 12 56.08 21.06 -23.23
CA ASP A 12 56.69 22.01 -24.15
C ASP A 12 57.87 21.49 -24.99
N THR A 13 57.68 21.45 -26.31
CA THR A 13 58.76 21.65 -27.27
C THR A 13 58.34 22.78 -28.22
N ILE A 14 58.87 23.96 -27.93
CA ILE A 14 58.79 25.14 -28.79
C ILE A 14 59.93 25.02 -29.80
N GLU A 15 59.62 24.59 -31.03
CA GLU A 15 60.54 24.80 -32.16
C GLU A 15 60.35 26.20 -32.72
N SER A 16 61.41 26.99 -32.60
CA SER A 16 61.58 28.30 -33.18
C SER A 16 62.08 28.15 -34.62
N LYS A 17 61.30 28.66 -35.59
CA LYS A 17 61.76 28.84 -36.97
C LYS A 17 61.62 30.32 -37.34
N ALA A 18 62.76 30.98 -37.50
CA ALA A 18 62.89 32.38 -37.89
C ALA A 18 62.41 32.61 -39.35
N PRO A 19 62.06 33.86 -39.71
CA PRO A 19 61.23 34.17 -40.87
C PRO A 19 62.07 34.30 -42.14
N ALA A 20 61.49 33.91 -43.28
CA ALA A 20 62.06 34.18 -44.59
C ALA A 20 61.00 34.80 -45.50
N ALA A 21 61.34 36.01 -45.96
CA ALA A 21 60.93 36.66 -47.18
C ALA A 21 59.48 37.15 -47.30
N ASP A 22 59.38 38.48 -47.34
CA ASP A 22 58.28 39.27 -47.87
C ASP A 22 57.70 38.67 -49.16
N GLN A 23 56.48 38.13 -49.06
CA GLN A 23 55.60 38.04 -50.21
C GLN A 23 54.64 39.22 -50.15
N PRO A 24 54.57 40.06 -51.20
CA PRO A 24 53.58 41.13 -51.24
C PRO A 24 52.19 40.50 -51.27
N LEU A 25 51.41 40.77 -50.22
CA LEU A 25 50.01 40.36 -50.09
C LEU A 25 49.25 40.80 -51.34
N SER A 26 48.78 39.82 -52.13
CA SER A 26 47.89 40.07 -53.25
C SER A 26 46.49 40.33 -52.72
N GLU A 27 45.81 41.37 -53.23
CA GLU A 27 44.40 41.68 -52.92
C GLU A 27 43.42 40.49 -53.10
N LYS A 28 43.84 39.42 -53.79
CA LYS A 28 43.07 38.18 -53.93
C LYS A 28 42.97 37.36 -52.64
N ASP A 29 43.84 37.59 -51.66
CA ASP A 29 43.78 36.91 -50.35
C ASP A 29 42.88 37.64 -49.33
N PHE A 30 42.40 38.85 -49.65
CA PHE A 30 41.45 39.61 -48.82
C PHE A 30 39.99 39.32 -49.16
N ILE A 31 39.71 38.67 -50.29
CA ILE A 31 38.42 38.04 -50.51
C ILE A 31 38.53 36.63 -49.94
N GLN A 32 38.43 36.54 -48.62
CA GLN A 32 37.94 35.31 -48.02
C GLN A 32 36.52 35.12 -48.56
N GLU A 33 36.39 34.46 -49.71
CA GLU A 33 35.25 33.60 -49.96
C GLU A 33 35.33 32.54 -48.86
N SER A 34 34.83 32.91 -47.67
CA SER A 34 34.43 31.94 -46.67
C SER A 34 33.70 30.87 -47.43
N PRO A 35 34.14 29.59 -47.43
CA PRO A 35 33.40 28.56 -48.10
C PRO A 35 32.01 28.69 -47.53
N SER A 36 31.06 29.09 -48.36
CA SER A 36 29.65 29.05 -48.01
C SER A 36 29.40 27.58 -47.81
N LEU A 37 29.62 27.11 -46.58
CA LEU A 37 29.16 25.84 -46.06
C LEU A 37 27.67 25.92 -46.33
N GLY A 38 27.29 25.34 -47.48
CA GLY A 38 26.03 25.64 -48.13
C GLY A 38 24.92 25.44 -47.14
N SER A 39 24.24 26.53 -46.79
CA SER A 39 22.80 26.76 -46.95
C SER A 39 21.89 25.54 -47.12
N ARG A 40 22.15 24.47 -46.36
CA ARG A 40 21.21 23.39 -46.01
C ARG A 40 21.21 23.22 -44.50
N ALA A 41 21.37 24.33 -43.76
CA ALA A 41 20.74 24.40 -42.45
C ALA A 41 19.24 24.20 -42.70
N PHE A 42 18.75 23.00 -42.38
CA PHE A 42 17.32 22.72 -42.43
C PHE A 42 16.59 23.85 -41.69
N PRO A 43 15.53 24.41 -42.28
CA PRO A 43 14.92 25.60 -41.74
C PRO A 43 14.41 25.31 -40.32
N LEU A 44 14.60 26.27 -39.39
CA LEU A 44 14.30 26.11 -37.96
C LEU A 44 12.89 25.52 -37.70
N TRP A 45 11.91 25.90 -38.52
CA TRP A 45 10.54 25.39 -38.44
C TRP A 45 10.45 23.87 -38.64
N LEU A 46 11.31 23.29 -39.48
CA LEU A 46 11.35 21.85 -39.71
C LEU A 46 11.88 21.11 -38.48
N TRP A 47 12.88 21.67 -37.78
CA TRP A 47 13.38 21.12 -36.52
C TRP A 47 12.32 21.16 -35.42
N ILE A 48 11.57 22.26 -35.31
CA ILE A 48 10.45 22.38 -34.37
C ILE A 48 9.36 21.36 -34.71
N PHE A 49 9.03 21.21 -35.99
CA PHE A 49 8.06 20.21 -36.43
C PHE A 49 8.53 18.79 -36.11
N LEU A 50 9.78 18.44 -36.41
CA LEU A 50 10.37 17.12 -36.10
C LEU A 50 10.37 16.83 -34.60
N ALA A 51 10.79 17.79 -33.78
CA ALA A 51 10.76 17.66 -32.32
C ALA A 51 9.33 17.47 -31.80
N THR A 52 8.38 18.26 -32.30
CA THR A 52 6.97 18.15 -31.92
C THR A 52 6.37 16.80 -32.36
N ALA A 53 6.68 16.35 -33.58
CA ALA A 53 6.25 15.05 -34.08
C ALA A 53 6.85 13.90 -33.27
N LEU A 54 8.12 14.00 -32.86
CA LEU A 54 8.78 13.03 -32.00
C LEU A 54 8.12 12.97 -30.62
N VAL A 55 7.89 14.12 -29.98
CA VAL A 55 7.20 14.20 -28.68
C VAL A 55 5.79 13.65 -28.78
N ALA A 56 5.05 13.99 -29.84
CA ALA A 56 3.71 13.45 -30.08
C ALA A 56 3.72 11.93 -30.32
N MET A 57 4.72 11.40 -31.03
CA MET A 57 4.88 9.96 -31.21
C MET A 57 5.21 9.25 -29.88
N VAL A 58 6.13 9.80 -29.08
CA VAL A 58 6.48 9.24 -27.77
C VAL A 58 5.26 9.27 -26.84
N TRP A 59 4.56 10.39 -26.76
CA TRP A 59 3.36 10.49 -25.92
C TRP A 59 2.24 9.57 -26.43
N GLY A 60 1.97 9.57 -27.73
CA GLY A 60 0.95 8.72 -28.35
C GLY A 60 1.25 7.23 -28.16
N SER A 61 2.50 6.81 -28.33
CA SER A 61 2.92 5.42 -28.10
C SER A 61 2.82 5.03 -26.62
N MET A 62 3.17 5.92 -25.69
CA MET A 62 3.01 5.69 -24.25
C MET A 62 1.54 5.55 -23.86
N GLY A 63 0.67 6.43 -24.37
CA GLY A 63 -0.78 6.37 -24.11
C GLY A 63 -1.44 5.13 -24.74
N TRP A 64 -1.05 4.76 -25.96
CA TRP A 64 -1.51 3.54 -26.61
C TRP A 64 -1.07 2.29 -25.84
N TYR A 65 0.20 2.22 -25.45
CA TYR A 65 0.73 1.10 -24.66
C TYR A 65 0.01 0.97 -23.31
N GLN A 66 -0.20 2.08 -22.60
CA GLN A 66 -1.03 2.09 -21.39
C GLN A 66 -2.45 1.59 -21.65
N GLY A 67 -3.06 1.99 -22.78
CA GLY A 67 -4.39 1.54 -23.19
C GLY A 67 -4.46 0.04 -23.48
N VAL A 68 -3.47 -0.52 -24.18
CA VAL A 68 -3.38 -1.96 -24.45
C VAL A 68 -3.21 -2.74 -23.14
N VAL A 69 -2.29 -2.31 -22.27
CA VAL A 69 -2.09 -2.94 -20.96
C VAL A 69 -3.36 -2.89 -20.12
N GLN A 70 -4.09 -1.77 -20.13
CA GLN A 70 -5.37 -1.67 -19.43
C GLN A 70 -6.44 -2.60 -20.04
N HIS A 71 -6.48 -2.74 -21.37
CA HIS A 71 -7.42 -3.64 -22.03
C HIS A 71 -7.12 -5.12 -21.75
N GLU A 72 -5.85 -5.52 -21.79
CA GLU A 72 -5.43 -6.87 -21.41
C GLU A 72 -5.71 -7.14 -19.93
N LYS A 73 -5.46 -6.16 -19.03
CA LYS A 73 -5.83 -6.26 -17.62
C LYS A 73 -7.33 -6.48 -17.41
N LYS A 74 -8.19 -5.83 -18.21
CA LYS A 74 -9.65 -6.05 -18.16
C LYS A 74 -10.07 -7.44 -18.64
N ALA A 75 -9.24 -8.12 -19.42
CA ALA A 75 -9.53 -9.49 -19.87
C ALA A 75 -9.23 -10.54 -18.80
N GLU A 76 -8.43 -10.20 -17.78
CA GLU A 76 -8.07 -11.10 -16.68
C GLU A 76 -8.74 -10.64 -15.37
N PRO A 77 -9.80 -11.32 -14.88
CA PRO A 77 -10.44 -10.99 -13.60
C PRO A 77 -9.48 -11.01 -12.40
N PHE A 78 -8.35 -11.72 -12.53
CA PHE A 78 -7.29 -11.74 -11.53
C PHE A 78 -6.56 -10.38 -11.40
N LEU A 79 -6.49 -9.57 -12.46
CA LEU A 79 -5.83 -8.26 -12.42
C LEU A 79 -6.79 -7.12 -12.05
N ASP A 80 -8.09 -7.41 -11.96
CA ASP A 80 -9.16 -6.44 -11.66
C ASP A 80 -9.31 -6.23 -10.14
N VAL A 81 -8.26 -5.67 -9.53
CA VAL A 81 -8.24 -5.31 -8.10
C VAL A 81 -7.98 -3.82 -7.98
N THR A 82 -8.85 -3.08 -7.28
CA THR A 82 -8.67 -1.64 -7.07
C THR A 82 -7.70 -1.35 -5.92
N ASN A 83 -7.07 -0.17 -5.91
CA ASN A 83 -6.23 0.26 -4.79
C ASN A 83 -7.00 0.24 -3.45
N ARG A 84 -8.29 0.59 -3.46
CA ARG A 84 -9.20 0.51 -2.31
C ARG A 84 -9.35 -0.91 -1.79
N GLN A 85 -9.67 -1.88 -2.65
CA GLN A 85 -9.75 -3.29 -2.25
C GLN A 85 -8.41 -3.80 -1.72
N PHE A 86 -7.34 -3.43 -2.40
CA PHE A 86 -5.98 -3.83 -2.04
C PHE A 86 -5.51 -3.21 -0.70
N SER A 87 -5.98 -2.01 -0.33
CA SER A 87 -5.65 -1.37 0.95
C SER A 87 -6.08 -2.19 2.16
N VAL A 88 -7.25 -2.84 2.07
CA VAL A 88 -7.78 -3.71 3.12
C VAL A 88 -6.83 -4.88 3.39
N PHE A 89 -6.30 -5.46 2.32
CA PHE A 89 -5.28 -6.49 2.42
C PHE A 89 -3.98 -5.96 3.04
N LEU A 90 -3.50 -4.79 2.60
CA LEU A 90 -2.25 -4.21 3.10
C LEU A 90 -2.29 -3.88 4.60
N TRP A 91 -3.45 -3.54 5.17
CA TRP A 91 -3.57 -3.37 6.62
C TRP A 91 -3.41 -4.68 7.40
N GLN A 92 -3.71 -5.83 6.80
CA GLN A 92 -3.46 -7.15 7.38
C GLN A 92 -2.00 -7.61 7.17
N PHE A 93 -1.33 -7.05 6.17
CA PHE A 93 0.06 -7.35 5.83
C PHE A 93 0.89 -6.06 5.74
N PRO A 94 1.11 -5.37 6.88
CA PRO A 94 1.73 -4.05 6.88
C PRO A 94 3.18 -4.05 6.39
N SER A 95 3.85 -5.21 6.32
CA SER A 95 5.17 -5.34 5.70
C SER A 95 5.20 -4.95 4.22
N PHE A 96 4.06 -5.01 3.51
CA PHE A 96 3.96 -4.59 2.11
C PHE A 96 3.57 -3.12 1.94
N LEU A 97 3.22 -2.41 3.02
CA LEU A 97 2.98 -0.97 2.93
C LEU A 97 4.27 -0.26 2.51
N ARG A 98 4.14 0.68 1.57
CA ARG A 98 5.29 1.39 0.99
C ARG A 98 6.12 2.16 2.02
N SER A 99 5.52 2.54 3.15
CA SER A 99 6.20 3.14 4.30
C SER A 99 7.20 2.19 4.98
N ASN A 100 6.95 0.89 4.92
CA ASN A 100 7.70 -0.15 5.64
C ASN A 100 8.73 -0.88 4.76
N VAL A 101 8.72 -0.64 3.44
CA VAL A 101 9.58 -1.33 2.48
C VAL A 101 10.86 -0.53 2.24
N SER A 102 12.00 -1.19 2.42
CA SER A 102 13.34 -0.58 2.26
C SER A 102 13.64 -0.13 0.82
N LYS A 103 13.15 -0.86 -0.18
CA LYS A 103 13.27 -0.54 -1.61
C LYS A 103 11.93 -0.08 -2.18
N LYS A 104 11.75 1.23 -2.29
CA LYS A 104 10.56 1.84 -2.90
C LYS A 104 10.58 1.62 -4.42
N ALA A 105 10.07 0.49 -4.89
CA ALA A 105 9.78 0.28 -6.31
C ALA A 105 8.48 1.01 -6.70
N GLY A 106 8.24 1.21 -8.00
CA GLY A 106 7.06 1.92 -8.53
C GLY A 106 5.73 1.17 -8.39
N TYR A 107 5.64 0.16 -7.51
CA TYR A 107 4.41 -0.57 -7.23
C TYR A 107 3.60 0.16 -6.15
N LEU A 108 2.29 -0.03 -6.16
CA LEU A 108 1.33 0.66 -5.28
C LEU A 108 1.33 2.19 -5.47
N PRO A 109 1.10 2.70 -6.70
CA PRO A 109 1.01 4.13 -6.96
C PRO A 109 -0.20 4.78 -6.26
N GLY A 110 -1.17 4.03 -5.72
CA GLY A 110 -2.20 4.60 -4.85
C GLY A 110 -1.68 5.01 -3.47
N PHE A 111 -0.48 4.56 -3.06
CA PHE A 111 0.08 4.75 -1.72
C PHE A 111 1.36 5.61 -1.81
N GLN A 112 1.25 6.81 -2.39
CA GLN A 112 2.42 7.61 -2.77
C GLN A 112 3.11 8.34 -1.61
N THR A 113 2.38 8.65 -0.55
CA THR A 113 2.84 9.59 0.47
C THR A 113 3.62 8.89 1.59
N ALA A 114 4.28 9.68 2.44
CA ALA A 114 4.84 9.19 3.71
C ALA A 114 3.75 8.74 4.71
N LYS A 115 2.47 8.96 4.39
CA LYS A 115 1.32 8.53 5.18
C LYS A 115 0.84 7.18 4.65
N GLU A 116 0.31 6.32 5.52
CA GLU A 116 -0.24 5.02 5.13
C GLU A 116 -1.68 5.11 4.57
N THR A 117 -2.00 6.21 3.87
CA THR A 117 -3.30 6.51 3.28
C THR A 117 -3.24 6.50 1.76
N LEU A 118 -4.38 6.22 1.11
CA LEU A 118 -4.49 6.27 -0.35
C LEU A 118 -4.53 7.71 -0.89
N GLU A 119 -3.99 7.90 -2.08
CA GLU A 119 -4.28 9.08 -2.89
C GLU A 119 -5.72 8.99 -3.40
N LEU A 120 -6.54 10.00 -3.05
CA LEU A 120 -7.98 9.97 -3.28
C LEU A 120 -8.35 9.73 -4.76
N GLY A 121 -7.62 10.34 -5.69
CA GLY A 121 -7.85 10.18 -7.12
C GLY A 121 -7.52 8.79 -7.67
N GLU A 122 -6.72 8.02 -6.93
CA GLU A 122 -6.23 6.70 -7.34
C GLU A 122 -6.94 5.55 -6.60
N ALA A 123 -7.79 5.84 -5.61
CA ALA A 123 -8.41 4.82 -4.75
C ALA A 123 -9.18 3.75 -5.55
N ASP A 124 -9.87 4.14 -6.62
CA ASP A 124 -10.63 3.23 -7.47
C ASP A 124 -9.87 2.80 -8.75
N ALA A 125 -8.63 3.24 -8.93
CA ALA A 125 -7.77 2.79 -10.02
C ALA A 125 -7.31 1.34 -9.78
N ILE A 126 -7.06 0.62 -10.87
CA ILE A 126 -6.52 -0.74 -10.81
C ILE A 126 -5.12 -0.71 -10.20
N VAL A 127 -4.91 -1.52 -9.17
CA VAL A 127 -3.65 -1.60 -8.46
C VAL A 127 -2.55 -2.08 -9.41
N THR A 128 -1.36 -1.50 -9.26
CA THR A 128 -0.15 -1.97 -9.93
C THR A 128 0.77 -2.57 -8.88
N ALA A 129 0.77 -3.90 -8.79
CA ALA A 129 1.56 -4.68 -7.84
C ALA A 129 2.24 -5.88 -8.54
N PRO A 130 3.35 -6.42 -7.98
CA PRO A 130 3.96 -7.65 -8.49
C PRO A 130 2.95 -8.81 -8.55
N PRO A 131 3.01 -9.70 -9.57
CA PRO A 131 2.06 -10.81 -9.72
C PRO A 131 1.95 -11.69 -8.48
N ASP A 132 3.08 -12.00 -7.83
CA ASP A 132 3.09 -12.83 -6.62
C ASP A 132 2.31 -12.16 -5.47
N LEU A 133 2.41 -10.83 -5.34
CA LEU A 133 1.69 -10.09 -4.32
C LEU A 133 0.18 -10.03 -4.63
N LEU A 134 -0.21 -9.89 -5.89
CA LEU A 134 -1.60 -10.03 -6.31
C LEU A 134 -2.12 -11.45 -6.04
N PHE A 135 -1.30 -12.46 -6.28
CA PHE A 135 -1.65 -13.85 -5.99
C PHE A 135 -1.86 -14.09 -4.49
N LEU A 136 -1.03 -13.48 -3.65
CA LEU A 136 -1.23 -13.48 -2.21
C LEU A 136 -2.53 -12.77 -1.82
N TYR A 137 -2.81 -11.59 -2.38
CA TYR A 137 -4.07 -10.87 -2.17
C TYR A 137 -5.27 -11.77 -2.49
N HIS A 138 -5.30 -12.39 -3.68
CA HIS A 138 -6.40 -13.25 -4.09
C HIS A 138 -6.54 -14.48 -3.21
N THR A 139 -5.43 -15.02 -2.74
CA THR A 139 -5.48 -16.17 -1.84
C THR A 139 -5.97 -15.78 -0.45
N TRP A 140 -5.52 -14.65 0.09
CA TRP A 140 -6.06 -14.07 1.31
C TRP A 140 -7.56 -13.78 1.16
N HIS A 141 -7.97 -13.12 0.08
CA HIS A 141 -9.36 -12.78 -0.18
C HIS A 141 -10.23 -14.02 -0.32
N ARG A 142 -9.75 -15.08 -0.98
CA ARG A 142 -10.51 -16.31 -1.13
C ARG A 142 -10.62 -17.11 0.18
N LEU A 143 -9.54 -17.17 0.96
CA LEU A 143 -9.43 -18.10 2.08
C LEU A 143 -9.79 -17.46 3.42
N LEU A 144 -9.41 -16.20 3.65
CA LEU A 144 -9.44 -15.58 4.97
C LEU A 144 -10.58 -14.56 5.13
N VAL A 145 -11.01 -13.89 4.06
CA VAL A 145 -12.18 -13.00 4.11
C VAL A 145 -13.46 -13.72 4.58
N PRO A 146 -13.78 -14.94 4.10
CA PRO A 146 -14.96 -15.66 4.60
C PRO A 146 -14.84 -16.09 6.07
N GLU A 147 -13.62 -16.21 6.61
CA GLU A 147 -13.35 -16.57 8.00
C GLU A 147 -13.13 -15.34 8.90
N GLN A 148 -13.44 -14.14 8.40
CA GLN A 148 -13.24 -12.92 9.17
C GLN A 148 -14.08 -12.93 10.45
N VAL A 149 -13.41 -12.67 11.57
CA VAL A 149 -14.09 -12.51 12.86
C VAL A 149 -14.87 -11.21 12.88
N VAL A 150 -16.14 -11.31 13.22
CA VAL A 150 -17.06 -10.18 13.40
C VAL A 150 -16.75 -9.48 14.72
N ARG A 151 -16.50 -8.16 14.65
CA ARG A 151 -16.25 -7.27 15.80
C ARG A 151 -17.28 -6.15 15.82
N SER A 152 -17.57 -5.63 17.01
CA SER A 152 -18.41 -4.43 17.14
C SER A 152 -17.77 -3.21 16.46
N ILE A 153 -18.61 -2.39 15.84
CA ILE A 153 -18.24 -1.14 15.18
C ILE A 153 -18.97 -0.02 15.90
N LYS A 154 -18.27 0.65 16.83
CA LYS A 154 -18.82 1.78 17.57
C LYS A 154 -18.87 3.03 16.67
N PRO A 155 -19.95 3.84 16.70
CA PRO A 155 -20.06 5.00 15.81
C PRO A 155 -18.92 6.01 15.97
N ILE A 156 -18.48 6.26 17.20
CA ILE A 156 -17.40 7.22 17.47
C ILE A 156 -16.10 6.77 16.77
N GLU A 157 -15.74 5.48 16.90
CA GLU A 157 -14.57 4.91 16.24
C GLU A 157 -14.72 4.92 14.71
N PHE A 158 -15.94 4.69 14.22
CA PHE A 158 -16.24 4.72 12.79
C PHE A 158 -16.09 6.13 12.19
N ILE A 159 -16.45 7.17 12.93
CA ILE A 159 -16.22 8.57 12.52
C ILE A 159 -14.72 8.87 12.48
N GLU A 160 -13.95 8.44 13.49
CA GLU A 160 -12.50 8.59 13.51
C GLU A 160 -11.84 7.92 12.29
N PHE A 161 -12.26 6.68 11.99
CA PHE A 161 -11.86 5.96 10.78
C PHE A 161 -12.09 6.81 9.53
N LEU A 162 -13.31 7.29 9.30
CA LEU A 162 -13.63 8.05 8.10
C LEU A 162 -12.89 9.39 8.00
N ASN A 163 -12.58 10.01 9.13
CA ASN A 163 -11.79 11.24 9.18
C ASN A 163 -10.32 11.00 8.86
N GLN A 164 -9.77 9.83 9.22
CA GLN A 164 -8.37 9.50 8.98
C GLN A 164 -8.11 8.93 7.59
N VAL A 165 -9.02 8.08 7.08
CA VAL A 165 -8.93 7.46 5.76
C VAL A 165 -10.08 7.92 4.89
N GLU A 166 -9.96 9.18 4.45
CA GLU A 166 -11.00 9.91 3.72
C GLU A 166 -11.43 9.23 2.42
N GLU A 167 -10.58 8.38 1.83
CA GLU A 167 -10.93 7.61 0.64
C GLU A 167 -12.22 6.81 0.84
N TRP A 168 -12.51 6.35 2.07
CA TRP A 168 -13.71 5.56 2.38
C TRP A 168 -14.98 6.38 2.55
N GLN A 169 -14.89 7.71 2.57
CA GLN A 169 -16.09 8.56 2.57
C GLN A 169 -16.80 8.49 1.21
N PRO A 170 -18.15 8.41 1.18
CA PRO A 170 -18.89 8.35 -0.09
C PRO A 170 -18.59 9.49 -1.06
N LYS A 171 -18.32 10.69 -0.54
CA LYS A 171 -17.93 11.86 -1.36
C LYS A 171 -16.66 11.62 -2.21
N ASN A 172 -15.79 10.71 -1.75
CA ASN A 172 -14.52 10.33 -2.38
C ASN A 172 -14.57 8.93 -3.02
N TRP A 173 -15.77 8.33 -3.11
CA TRP A 173 -15.97 6.99 -3.67
C TRP A 173 -17.15 7.02 -4.67
N PRO A 174 -16.90 7.38 -5.94
CA PRO A 174 -17.95 7.55 -6.94
C PRO A 174 -18.83 6.31 -7.17
N THR A 175 -18.28 5.12 -6.91
CA THR A 175 -18.98 3.83 -7.05
C THR A 175 -19.50 3.27 -5.72
N ALA A 176 -19.55 4.09 -4.66
CA ALA A 176 -20.07 3.69 -3.36
C ALA A 176 -21.52 3.15 -3.47
N PRO A 177 -21.87 2.07 -2.74
CA PRO A 177 -23.24 1.57 -2.70
C PRO A 177 -24.22 2.65 -2.23
N GLN A 178 -25.35 2.76 -2.92
CA GLN A 178 -26.33 3.84 -2.69
C GLN A 178 -26.87 3.86 -1.25
N ASP A 179 -27.05 2.69 -0.64
CA ASP A 179 -27.53 2.62 0.75
C ASP A 179 -26.46 3.03 1.76
N TYR A 180 -25.18 2.83 1.44
CA TYR A 180 -24.06 3.37 2.23
C TYR A 180 -24.00 4.90 2.13
N VAL A 181 -24.19 5.46 0.93
CA VAL A 181 -24.30 6.91 0.72
C VAL A 181 -25.41 7.49 1.61
N LYS A 182 -26.62 6.91 1.56
CA LYS A 182 -27.77 7.35 2.39
C LYS A 182 -27.50 7.23 3.89
N LEU A 183 -26.85 6.15 4.33
CA LEU A 183 -26.48 5.97 5.74
C LEU A 183 -25.58 7.12 6.20
N MET A 184 -24.58 7.48 5.39
CA MET A 184 -23.62 8.54 5.71
C MET A 184 -24.24 9.93 5.67
N GLU A 185 -25.13 10.22 4.72
CA GLU A 185 -25.82 11.51 4.60
C GLU A 185 -26.84 11.72 5.72
N SER A 186 -27.60 10.67 6.07
CA SER A 186 -28.64 10.74 7.11
C SER A 186 -28.08 10.80 8.52
N LYS A 187 -26.80 10.42 8.71
CA LYS A 187 -26.12 10.33 10.02
C LYS A 187 -26.83 9.46 11.06
N GLN A 188 -27.76 8.60 10.64
CA GLN A 188 -28.51 7.72 11.55
C GLN A 188 -27.60 6.79 12.35
N PHE A 189 -26.45 6.44 11.78
CA PHE A 189 -25.47 5.58 12.44
C PHE A 189 -24.86 6.20 13.71
N GLU A 190 -24.87 7.53 13.86
CA GLU A 190 -24.31 8.21 15.03
C GLU A 190 -25.06 7.87 16.33
N GLN A 191 -26.33 7.46 16.22
CA GLN A 191 -27.20 7.11 17.34
C GLN A 191 -27.22 5.61 17.66
N MET A 192 -26.53 4.80 16.87
CA MET A 192 -26.53 3.34 17.04
C MET A 192 -25.52 2.92 18.12
N ASN A 193 -25.77 1.81 18.80
CA ASN A 193 -24.77 1.25 19.71
C ASN A 193 -23.67 0.50 18.96
N ASP A 194 -24.04 -0.18 17.87
CA ASP A 194 -23.14 -1.00 17.08
C ASP A 194 -23.57 -1.02 15.61
N LEU A 195 -22.73 -0.47 14.73
CA LEU A 195 -22.93 -0.50 13.28
C LEU A 195 -22.76 -1.89 12.68
N GLN A 196 -22.14 -2.84 13.38
CA GLN A 196 -21.97 -4.20 12.88
C GLN A 196 -23.32 -4.92 12.67
N SER A 197 -24.38 -4.47 13.32
CA SER A 197 -25.74 -4.99 13.16
C SER A 197 -26.44 -4.56 11.85
N LEU A 198 -25.89 -3.57 11.13
CA LEU A 198 -26.48 -3.08 9.89
C LEU A 198 -26.46 -4.17 8.80
N PRO A 199 -27.35 -4.10 7.79
CA PRO A 199 -27.26 -4.98 6.64
C PRO A 199 -26.03 -4.64 5.77
N GLU A 200 -25.56 -5.60 4.98
CA GLU A 200 -24.43 -5.42 4.05
C GLU A 200 -24.69 -4.36 2.97
N SER A 201 -25.97 -4.12 2.61
CA SER A 201 -26.30 -3.05 1.66
C SER A 201 -26.00 -1.65 2.23
N SER A 202 -26.29 -1.43 3.52
CA SER A 202 -26.07 -0.16 4.21
C SER A 202 -24.63 0.02 4.68
N LEU A 203 -24.01 -1.05 5.21
CA LEU A 203 -22.59 -1.04 5.57
C LEU A 203 -21.90 -2.24 4.91
N PRO A 204 -21.29 -2.04 3.73
CA PRO A 204 -20.68 -3.12 2.95
C PRO A 204 -19.60 -3.88 3.70
N VAL A 205 -19.47 -5.18 3.43
CA VAL A 205 -18.42 -6.04 3.99
C VAL A 205 -17.04 -5.41 3.81
N LEU A 206 -16.77 -4.84 2.63
CA LEU A 206 -15.51 -4.17 2.34
C LEU A 206 -15.24 -2.97 3.27
N VAL A 207 -16.26 -2.19 3.63
CA VAL A 207 -16.13 -1.06 4.58
C VAL A 207 -15.89 -1.56 6.00
N ARG A 208 -16.53 -2.67 6.40
CA ARG A 208 -16.30 -3.30 7.71
C ARG A 208 -14.89 -3.84 7.85
N GLN A 209 -14.40 -4.48 6.78
CA GLN A 209 -13.03 -4.96 6.69
C GLN A 209 -12.03 -3.82 6.75
N ALA A 210 -12.33 -2.74 6.03
CA ALA A 210 -11.52 -1.54 6.07
C ALA A 210 -11.45 -0.96 7.49
N PHE A 211 -12.61 -0.78 8.14
CA PHE A 211 -12.68 -0.31 9.52
C PHE A 211 -11.87 -1.20 10.47
N LEU A 212 -12.03 -2.54 10.39
CA LEU A 212 -11.31 -3.46 11.25
C LEU A 212 -9.79 -3.43 10.98
N GLY A 213 -9.38 -3.37 9.72
CA GLY A 213 -7.98 -3.22 9.34
C GLY A 213 -7.38 -1.92 9.88
N TRP A 214 -8.08 -0.80 9.74
CA TRP A 214 -7.70 0.49 10.31
C TRP A 214 -7.55 0.42 11.83
N LYS A 215 -8.54 -0.16 12.53
CA LYS A 215 -8.53 -0.29 14.00
C LYS A 215 -7.34 -1.13 14.46
N ASN A 216 -7.11 -2.26 13.79
CA ASN A 216 -6.00 -3.16 14.10
C ASN A 216 -4.64 -2.49 13.86
N TYR A 217 -4.51 -1.69 12.80
CA TYR A 217 -3.25 -1.02 12.48
C TYR A 217 -2.98 0.18 13.39
N TYR A 218 -3.92 1.12 13.50
CA TYR A 218 -3.69 2.42 14.15
C TYR A 218 -3.98 2.42 15.66
N ARG A 219 -4.85 1.54 16.15
CA ARG A 219 -5.28 1.55 17.56
C ARG A 219 -4.83 0.34 18.34
N GLU A 220 -4.84 -0.84 17.74
CA GLU A 220 -4.60 -2.12 18.43
C GLU A 220 -3.26 -2.78 18.04
N GLY A 221 -2.44 -2.10 17.23
CA GLY A 221 -1.22 -2.68 16.66
C GLY A 221 -0.17 -3.06 17.70
N ALA A 222 -0.05 -2.27 18.77
CA ALA A 222 0.87 -2.56 19.86
C ALA A 222 0.45 -3.82 20.64
N GLU A 223 -0.84 -3.94 20.95
CA GLU A 223 -1.42 -5.09 21.63
C GLU A 223 -1.34 -6.36 20.79
N ILE A 224 -1.61 -6.26 19.49
CA ILE A 224 -1.46 -7.38 18.54
C ILE A 224 -0.01 -7.87 18.51
N ASN A 225 0.96 -6.95 18.48
CA ASN A 225 2.39 -7.31 18.47
C ASN A 225 2.84 -7.95 19.78
N ALA A 226 2.26 -7.52 20.91
CA ALA A 226 2.52 -8.07 22.24
C ALA A 226 1.79 -9.41 22.50
N LEU A 227 0.88 -9.83 21.61
CA LEU A 227 0.14 -11.08 21.75
C LEU A 227 1.08 -12.29 21.81
N ASN A 228 0.96 -13.07 22.88
CA ASN A 228 1.73 -14.27 23.14
C ASN A 228 0.80 -15.43 23.52
N PRO A 229 0.09 -16.02 22.53
CA PRO A 229 -0.94 -17.02 22.78
C PRO A 229 -0.32 -18.37 23.19
N SER A 230 -1.05 -19.18 23.94
CA SER A 230 -0.67 -20.56 24.20
C SER A 230 -0.89 -21.45 22.98
N ILE A 231 -0.25 -22.62 22.97
CA ILE A 231 -0.45 -23.62 21.91
C ILE A 231 -1.91 -24.07 21.84
N ALA A 232 -2.56 -24.27 22.99
CA ALA A 232 -3.98 -24.59 23.07
C ALA A 232 -4.86 -23.51 22.42
N GLN A 233 -4.59 -22.23 22.68
CA GLN A 233 -5.34 -21.12 22.08
C GLN A 233 -5.22 -21.10 20.56
N VAL A 234 -3.99 -21.27 20.04
CA VAL A 234 -3.74 -21.33 18.60
C VAL A 234 -4.45 -22.54 17.97
N GLN A 235 -4.39 -23.72 18.60
CA GLN A 235 -5.08 -24.91 18.10
C GLN A 235 -6.59 -24.71 18.04
N ALA A 236 -7.20 -24.24 19.12
CA ALA A 236 -8.64 -24.00 19.19
C ALA A 236 -9.09 -23.01 18.09
N PHE A 237 -8.32 -21.93 17.88
CA PHE A 237 -8.59 -21.00 16.79
C PHE A 237 -8.48 -21.67 15.40
N LEU A 238 -7.43 -22.44 15.14
CA LEU A 238 -7.22 -23.13 13.85
C LEU A 238 -8.20 -24.29 13.60
N GLU A 239 -8.88 -24.78 14.63
CA GLU A 239 -10.00 -25.72 14.51
C GLU A 239 -11.26 -25.01 14.05
N ALA A 240 -11.56 -23.83 14.62
CA ALA A 240 -12.67 -22.98 14.20
C ALA A 240 -12.43 -22.29 12.83
N HIS A 241 -11.18 -21.98 12.50
CA HIS A 241 -10.76 -21.23 11.32
C HIS A 241 -9.70 -22.00 10.51
N PRO A 242 -10.09 -23.09 9.83
CA PRO A 242 -9.15 -24.03 9.20
C PRO A 242 -8.40 -23.45 8.00
N HIS A 243 -8.85 -22.34 7.38
CA HIS A 243 -8.11 -21.76 6.26
C HIS A 243 -6.77 -21.15 6.67
N TYR A 244 -6.58 -20.77 7.94
CA TYR A 244 -5.29 -20.27 8.46
C TYR A 244 -4.21 -21.36 8.56
N LYS A 245 -4.56 -22.64 8.71
CA LYS A 245 -3.59 -23.75 8.82
C LYS A 245 -3.20 -24.41 7.50
N ARG A 246 -3.67 -23.88 6.36
CA ARG A 246 -3.40 -24.49 5.05
C ARG A 246 -1.91 -24.49 4.71
N ASN A 247 -1.43 -25.59 4.11
CA ASN A 247 -0.04 -25.75 3.66
C ASN A 247 0.42 -24.65 2.70
N TYR A 248 -0.52 -24.02 1.98
CA TYR A 248 -0.25 -22.87 1.13
C TYR A 248 0.59 -21.81 1.84
N TRP A 249 0.22 -21.43 3.07
CA TRP A 249 0.91 -20.40 3.83
C TRP A 249 2.37 -20.78 4.08
N ARG A 250 2.66 -22.05 4.40
CA ARG A 250 4.03 -22.52 4.64
C ARG A 250 4.95 -22.37 3.42
N ASN A 251 4.39 -22.32 2.21
CA ASN A 251 5.16 -22.25 0.97
C ASN A 251 5.46 -20.82 0.51
N ILE A 252 4.95 -19.80 1.20
CA ILE A 252 5.15 -18.39 0.82
C ILE A 252 6.03 -17.71 1.86
N GLN A 253 7.34 -17.91 1.71
CA GLN A 253 8.32 -17.35 2.63
C GLN A 253 8.64 -15.89 2.28
N GLU A 254 8.77 -15.59 0.98
CA GLU A 254 9.17 -14.29 0.47
C GLU A 254 8.33 -13.89 -0.75
N ILE A 255 7.90 -12.63 -0.81
CA ILE A 255 7.34 -12.02 -2.02
C ILE A 255 7.98 -10.65 -2.22
N ALA A 256 8.43 -10.38 -3.45
CA ALA A 256 8.99 -9.09 -3.84
C ALA A 256 10.11 -8.58 -2.91
N GLY A 257 10.96 -9.47 -2.40
CA GLY A 257 12.06 -9.08 -1.50
C GLY A 257 11.65 -8.88 -0.04
N GLN A 258 10.40 -9.20 0.32
CA GLN A 258 9.87 -9.06 1.68
C GLN A 258 9.52 -10.42 2.25
N GLN A 259 10.05 -10.70 3.44
CA GLN A 259 9.68 -11.90 4.19
C GLN A 259 8.24 -11.75 4.69
N ILE A 260 7.40 -12.73 4.35
CA ILE A 260 5.98 -12.77 4.78
C ILE A 260 5.84 -13.60 6.03
N LEU A 261 6.53 -14.73 6.01
CA LEU A 261 6.47 -15.79 6.99
C LEU A 261 7.90 -16.21 7.29
N ASN A 262 8.16 -16.52 8.55
CA ASN A 262 9.36 -17.26 8.89
C ASN A 262 9.22 -18.69 8.36
N ASP A 263 10.36 -19.34 8.15
CA ASP A 263 10.45 -20.66 7.50
C ASP A 263 9.66 -21.78 8.21
N ASP A 264 9.25 -21.54 9.45
CA ASP A 264 8.65 -22.51 10.37
C ASP A 264 7.16 -22.25 10.68
N TYR A 265 6.39 -21.63 9.78
CA TYR A 265 4.97 -21.32 10.03
C TYR A 265 4.17 -22.54 10.51
N LEU A 266 3.67 -22.47 11.76
CA LEU A 266 2.96 -23.55 12.45
C LEU A 266 3.72 -24.89 12.47
N TYR A 267 5.06 -24.89 12.45
CA TYR A 267 5.87 -26.10 12.45
C TYR A 267 5.68 -26.93 13.73
N LEU A 268 5.56 -26.27 14.89
CA LEU A 268 5.35 -26.93 16.18
C LEU A 268 4.12 -27.86 16.17
N LEU A 269 3.05 -27.45 15.47
CA LEU A 269 1.82 -28.25 15.35
C LEU A 269 1.97 -29.49 14.46
N THR A 270 3.11 -29.67 13.80
CA THR A 270 3.44 -30.89 13.04
C THR A 270 4.20 -31.92 13.88
N GLN A 271 4.65 -31.54 15.09
CA GLN A 271 5.38 -32.41 15.99
C GLN A 271 4.44 -33.38 16.71
N ARG A 272 4.96 -34.56 17.09
CA ARG A 272 4.15 -35.62 17.74
C ARG A 272 3.73 -35.28 19.17
N ALA A 273 4.47 -34.40 19.85
CA ALA A 273 4.23 -34.04 21.23
C ALA A 273 4.63 -32.58 21.45
N PHE A 274 3.77 -31.85 22.18
CA PHE A 274 3.99 -30.49 22.65
C PHE A 274 3.11 -30.28 23.90
N ASN A 275 3.47 -29.31 24.74
CA ASN A 275 2.69 -28.95 25.92
C ASN A 275 1.67 -27.85 25.54
N PRO A 276 0.36 -28.09 25.63
CA PRO A 276 -0.65 -27.11 25.18
C PRO A 276 -0.62 -25.77 25.93
N GLU A 277 -0.11 -25.75 27.16
CA GLU A 277 -0.08 -24.56 28.01
C GLU A 277 1.13 -23.66 27.75
N GLU A 278 2.12 -24.13 26.98
CA GLU A 278 3.28 -23.32 26.62
C GLU A 278 2.90 -22.24 25.60
N SER A 279 3.60 -21.10 25.67
CA SER A 279 3.48 -20.04 24.68
C SER A 279 3.90 -20.53 23.30
N PHE A 280 3.12 -20.19 22.29
CA PHE A 280 3.44 -20.52 20.90
C PHE A 280 4.68 -19.73 20.45
N PRO A 281 5.67 -20.36 19.79
CA PRO A 281 6.87 -19.66 19.33
C PRO A 281 6.53 -18.45 18.45
N ALA A 282 6.97 -17.26 18.85
CA ALA A 282 6.62 -16.01 18.16
C ALA A 282 7.11 -15.99 16.70
N ASN A 283 8.22 -16.67 16.41
CA ASN A 283 8.72 -16.83 15.05
C ASN A 283 7.87 -17.79 14.20
N GLN A 284 6.97 -18.59 14.77
CA GLN A 284 6.11 -19.49 14.00
C GLN A 284 4.68 -18.95 13.79
N LEU A 285 4.39 -17.75 14.30
CA LEU A 285 3.12 -17.05 14.11
C LEU A 285 3.24 -15.96 13.05
N ALA A 286 2.48 -16.12 11.97
CA ALA A 286 2.33 -15.10 10.96
C ALA A 286 1.67 -13.82 11.52
N PRO A 287 2.02 -12.62 11.01
CA PRO A 287 1.33 -11.39 11.38
C PRO A 287 -0.19 -11.47 11.19
N PHE A 288 -0.67 -11.95 10.04
CA PHE A 288 -2.11 -12.08 9.78
C PHE A 288 -2.82 -13.06 10.73
N LEU A 289 -2.13 -14.11 11.21
CA LEU A 289 -2.67 -15.04 12.18
C LEU A 289 -2.76 -14.40 13.57
N LYS A 290 -1.75 -13.62 13.98
CA LYS A 290 -1.81 -12.85 15.24
C LYS A 290 -2.97 -11.87 15.24
N VAL A 291 -3.17 -11.15 14.14
CA VAL A 291 -4.31 -10.23 13.98
C VAL A 291 -5.64 -10.97 14.11
N ALA A 292 -5.77 -12.14 13.47
CA ALA A 292 -7.00 -12.93 13.52
C ALA A 292 -7.28 -13.50 14.92
N LEU A 293 -6.25 -14.02 15.60
CA LEU A 293 -6.33 -14.48 16.99
C LEU A 293 -6.75 -13.34 17.92
N PHE A 294 -6.12 -12.18 17.80
CA PHE A 294 -6.47 -11.00 18.58
C PHE A 294 -7.93 -10.60 18.34
N ASN A 295 -8.36 -10.55 17.09
CA ASN A 295 -9.76 -10.25 16.76
C ASN A 295 -10.73 -11.26 17.38
N ALA A 296 -10.40 -12.56 17.38
CA ALA A 296 -11.21 -13.59 18.03
C ALA A 296 -11.35 -13.35 19.53
N GLU A 297 -10.24 -13.09 20.23
CA GLU A 297 -10.24 -12.82 21.66
C GLU A 297 -11.08 -11.59 22.02
N GLN A 298 -10.97 -10.52 21.23
CA GLN A 298 -11.72 -9.31 21.48
C GLN A 298 -13.21 -9.46 21.15
N ALA A 299 -13.56 -10.19 20.09
CA ALA A 299 -14.96 -10.49 19.77
C ALA A 299 -15.63 -11.29 20.91
N GLU A 300 -14.89 -12.23 21.51
CA GLU A 300 -15.38 -13.01 22.64
C GLU A 300 -15.57 -12.13 23.89
N LYS A 301 -14.64 -11.21 24.17
CA LYS A 301 -14.77 -10.22 25.25
C LYS A 301 -16.00 -9.32 25.05
N GLU A 302 -16.17 -8.78 23.86
CA GLU A 302 -17.32 -7.93 23.49
C GLU A 302 -18.66 -8.66 23.64
N THR A 303 -18.68 -9.97 23.36
CA THR A 303 -19.87 -10.81 23.54
C THR A 303 -20.18 -11.10 25.01
N ARG A 304 -19.14 -11.27 25.85
CA ARG A 304 -19.27 -11.57 27.29
C ARG A 304 -19.59 -10.36 28.15
N GLU A 305 -19.22 -9.16 27.69
CA GLU A 305 -19.44 -7.90 28.39
C GLU A 305 -20.45 -6.99 27.66
N PRO A 306 -21.71 -7.41 27.44
CA PRO A 306 -22.68 -6.50 26.85
C PRO A 306 -23.00 -5.39 27.86
N ALA A 307 -22.42 -4.21 27.62
CA ALA A 307 -22.76 -2.91 28.20
C ALA A 307 -23.11 -2.93 29.70
N ARG A 308 -22.11 -3.01 30.59
CA ARG A 308 -22.23 -2.44 31.94
C ARG A 308 -22.26 -0.90 31.96
N GLY A 309 -22.18 -0.25 30.79
CA GLY A 309 -22.09 1.19 30.63
C GLY A 309 -23.36 1.84 30.05
N SER A 310 -24.50 1.68 30.71
CA SER A 310 -25.67 2.57 30.52
C SER A 310 -26.69 2.46 31.66
N GLN A 311 -26.22 2.22 32.89
CA GLN A 311 -26.92 2.76 34.05
C GLN A 311 -26.29 4.11 34.36
N GLN A 312 -26.89 5.18 33.82
CA GLN A 312 -26.75 6.49 34.44
C GLN A 312 -27.20 6.32 35.90
N GLU A 313 -26.29 6.50 36.85
CA GLU A 313 -26.68 6.73 38.23
C GLU A 313 -27.69 7.88 38.19
N PRO A 314 -28.92 7.70 38.72
CA PRO A 314 -29.83 8.82 38.85
C PRO A 314 -29.11 9.86 39.71
N LEU A 315 -28.93 11.05 39.15
CA LEU A 315 -28.56 12.24 39.91
C LEU A 315 -29.39 12.25 41.18
N GLN A 316 -28.74 11.99 42.32
CA GLN A 316 -29.32 12.22 43.63
C GLN A 316 -29.64 13.71 43.68
N ASP A 317 -30.93 13.99 43.60
CA ASP A 317 -31.52 15.29 43.88
C ASP A 317 -31.32 15.54 45.38
N ASP A 318 -30.22 16.20 45.73
CA ASP A 318 -29.98 16.75 47.06
C ASP A 318 -30.98 17.89 47.28
N GLY A 319 -32.19 17.48 47.67
CA GLY A 319 -33.26 18.36 48.11
C GLY A 319 -32.79 19.25 49.24
N LEU A 320 -32.55 20.52 48.91
CA LEU A 320 -32.44 21.65 49.82
C LEU A 320 -33.68 21.72 50.72
N ASN A 321 -33.52 21.23 51.95
CA ASN A 321 -34.48 21.40 53.02
C ASN A 321 -34.37 22.84 53.55
N ASN A 322 -35.23 23.73 53.06
CA ASN A 322 -35.51 25.03 53.65
C ASN A 322 -36.98 25.06 54.10
N ARG A 323 -37.23 24.74 55.38
CA ARG A 323 -38.21 25.42 56.25
C ARG A 323 -38.20 24.87 57.66
#